data_AF-A0A6D2IXC6-F1
#
_entry.id   AF-A0A6D2IXC6-F1
#
_cell.length_a   1.000
_cell.length_b   1.000
_cell.length_c   1.000
_cell.angle_alpha   90.00
_cell.angle_beta   90.00
_cell.angle_gamma   90.00
#
_symmetry.space_group_name_H-M   'P 1'
#
loop_
_entity.id
_entity.type
_entity.pdbx_description
1 polymer ?
#
loop_
_entity_poly.entity_id
_entity_poly.type
_entity_poly.pdbx_seq_one_letter_code
_entity_poly.pdbx_strand_id
1 'polypeptide(L)'
;MYRPFGRLWWDEIVNTIVTRAEPHNQCVLHPLQDRVLTVRENARIQGFPDFYKLCGKVKEKYIQVGNAVAVPVGIALGYAYGMASQRRTDDKPVIKLPFMYPQCMMDMVIPEEMEEQEMMVNADEELEMMLTWGGGKGRRSRRRRRIGRRRLCSVWF
;
A
#
# COMPACT_ATOMS: atom_id res chain seq x y z
N MET A 1 -12.52 -22.24 16.68
CA MET A 1 -12.83 -22.11 18.13
C MET A 1 -13.43 -20.73 18.35
N TYR A 2 -14.76 -20.62 18.37
CA TYR A 2 -15.45 -19.35 18.57
C TYR A 2 -15.54 -19.07 20.08
N ARG A 3 -14.73 -18.12 20.57
CA ARG A 3 -14.74 -17.69 21.98
C ARG A 3 -15.44 -16.33 22.06
N PRO A 4 -16.76 -16.28 22.36
CA PRO A 4 -17.48 -15.02 22.53
C PRO A 4 -16.85 -14.22 23.68
N PHE A 5 -16.63 -12.92 23.47
CA PHE A 5 -15.98 -12.01 24.42
C PHE A 5 -14.60 -12.48 24.91
N GLY A 6 -13.87 -13.22 24.08
CA GLY A 6 -12.49 -13.61 24.38
C GLY A 6 -11.56 -12.40 24.47
N ARG A 7 -10.67 -12.40 25.47
CA ARG A 7 -9.52 -11.50 25.54
C ARG A 7 -8.30 -12.17 24.94
N LEU A 8 -7.59 -11.42 24.12
CA LEU A 8 -6.29 -11.84 23.60
C LEU A 8 -5.26 -11.78 24.72
N TRP A 9 -4.22 -12.59 24.61
CA TRP A 9 -3.02 -12.50 25.41
C TRP A 9 -1.82 -12.15 24.54
N TRP A 10 -0.72 -11.67 25.14
CA TRP A 10 0.49 -11.26 24.41
C TRP A 10 1.14 -12.41 23.65
N ASP A 11 1.02 -13.64 24.17
CA ASP A 11 1.57 -14.86 23.57
C ASP A 11 0.57 -15.57 22.64
N GLU A 12 -0.67 -15.06 22.52
CA GLU A 12 -1.66 -15.61 21.60
C GLU A 12 -1.59 -14.94 20.22
N ILE A 13 -1.81 -15.74 19.17
CA ILE A 13 -1.92 -15.24 17.81
C ILE A 13 -3.38 -14.90 17.47
N VAL A 14 -3.56 -13.86 16.65
CA VAL A 14 -4.86 -13.55 16.06
C VAL A 14 -5.02 -14.37 14.78
N ASN A 15 -5.95 -15.33 14.78
CA ASN A 15 -6.13 -16.26 13.65
C ASN A 15 -6.52 -15.56 12.34
N THR A 16 -7.42 -14.59 12.40
CA THR A 16 -7.87 -13.84 11.22
C THR A 16 -8.36 -12.48 11.67
N ILE A 17 -7.86 -11.44 11.03
CA ILE A 17 -8.34 -10.08 11.26
C ILE A 17 -9.64 -9.91 10.50
N VAL A 18 -10.72 -9.60 11.20
CA VAL A 18 -12.05 -9.53 10.59
C VAL A 18 -12.49 -8.09 10.42
N THR A 19 -13.33 -7.86 9.41
CA THR A 19 -13.88 -6.57 9.02
C THR A 19 -14.81 -5.93 10.06
N ARG A 20 -15.26 -6.71 11.05
CA ARG A 20 -16.13 -6.26 12.15
C ARG A 20 -15.44 -6.48 13.48
N ALA A 21 -15.33 -5.42 14.27
CA ALA A 21 -14.83 -5.45 15.64
C ALA A 21 -15.93 -5.85 16.66
N GLU A 22 -16.79 -6.80 16.31
CA GLU A 22 -17.88 -7.25 17.17
C GLU A 22 -17.40 -8.43 18.03
N PRO A 23 -17.38 -8.31 19.37
CA PRO A 23 -16.79 -9.33 20.25
C PRO A 23 -17.64 -10.60 20.40
N HIS A 24 -18.82 -10.64 19.78
CA HIS A 24 -19.83 -11.67 20.03
C HIS A 24 -19.39 -13.03 19.49
N ASN A 25 -18.57 -13.05 18.44
CA ASN A 25 -18.08 -14.27 17.83
C ASN A 25 -16.55 -14.37 17.83
N GLN A 26 -15.83 -13.47 18.49
CA GLN A 26 -14.38 -13.38 18.30
C GLN A 26 -13.63 -12.94 19.56
N CYS A 27 -12.39 -13.41 19.66
CA CYS A 27 -11.41 -12.97 20.64
C CYS A 27 -10.75 -11.69 20.12
N VAL A 28 -11.34 -10.53 20.41
CA VAL A 28 -10.90 -9.22 19.88
C VAL A 28 -10.74 -8.16 20.97
N LEU A 29 -10.86 -8.56 22.25
CA LEU A 29 -10.63 -7.67 23.38
C LEU A 29 -9.14 -7.55 23.65
N HIS A 30 -8.73 -6.33 24.00
CA HIS A 30 -7.35 -6.03 24.37
C HIS A 30 -6.96 -6.75 25.68
N PRO A 31 -5.72 -7.27 25.80
CA PRO A 31 -5.27 -8.06 26.96
C PRO A 31 -5.45 -7.34 28.30
N LEU A 32 -5.10 -6.06 28.35
CA LEU A 32 -5.11 -5.25 29.57
C LEU A 32 -6.26 -4.24 29.67
N GLN A 33 -6.90 -3.88 28.56
CA GLN A 33 -7.81 -2.75 28.50
C GLN A 33 -9.22 -3.25 28.17
N ASP A 34 -10.24 -2.65 28.77
CA ASP A 34 -11.65 -3.00 28.55
C ASP A 34 -12.20 -2.41 27.25
N ARG A 35 -11.52 -2.70 26.14
CA ARG A 35 -11.90 -2.27 24.80
C ARG A 35 -11.56 -3.34 23.77
N VAL A 36 -12.20 -3.22 22.61
CA VAL A 36 -11.79 -3.96 21.40
C VAL A 36 -10.48 -3.41 20.84
N LEU A 37 -9.79 -4.24 20.05
CA LEU A 37 -8.63 -3.79 19.29
C LEU A 37 -9.00 -2.62 18.37
N THR A 38 -8.18 -1.58 18.41
CA THR A 38 -8.28 -0.42 17.54
C THR A 38 -7.97 -0.79 16.10
N VAL A 39 -8.44 0.05 15.18
CA VAL A 39 -8.10 -0.04 13.75
C VAL A 39 -6.58 -0.11 13.56
N ARG A 40 -5.80 0.63 14.37
CA ARG A 40 -4.36 0.66 14.19
C ARG A 40 -3.68 -0.62 14.65
N GLU A 41 -4.10 -1.20 15.77
CA GLU A 41 -3.61 -2.50 16.23
C GLU A 41 -3.89 -3.58 15.18
N ASN A 42 -5.11 -3.64 14.65
CA ASN A 42 -5.45 -4.57 13.57
C ASN A 42 -4.57 -4.34 12.33
N ALA A 43 -4.33 -3.09 11.95
CA ALA A 43 -3.50 -2.82 10.78
C ALA A 43 -2.04 -3.25 10.98
N ARG A 44 -1.49 -3.10 12.19
CA ARG A 44 -0.15 -3.62 12.52
C ARG A 44 -0.08 -5.14 12.43
N ILE A 45 -1.12 -5.85 12.90
CA ILE A 45 -1.19 -7.31 12.77
C ILE A 45 -1.18 -7.72 11.29
N GLN A 46 -1.82 -6.94 10.41
CA GLN A 46 -1.80 -7.15 8.97
C GLN A 46 -0.48 -6.69 8.29
N GLY A 47 0.46 -6.16 9.06
CA GLY A 47 1.75 -5.65 8.59
C GLY A 47 1.68 -4.30 7.90
N PHE A 48 0.60 -3.52 8.07
CA PHE A 48 0.60 -2.14 7.58
C PHE A 48 1.64 -1.31 8.33
N PRO A 49 2.45 -0.52 7.62
CA PRO A 49 3.33 0.42 8.27
C PRO A 49 2.51 1.49 9.00
N ASP A 50 3.05 2.00 10.10
CA ASP A 50 2.32 2.95 10.96
C ASP A 50 1.96 4.25 10.25
N PHE A 51 2.78 4.65 9.25
CA PHE A 51 2.54 5.82 8.40
C PHE A 51 1.39 5.63 7.40
N TYR A 52 0.88 4.42 7.19
CA TYR A 52 -0.21 4.17 6.25
C TYR A 52 -1.54 4.74 6.77
N LYS A 53 -2.06 5.76 6.07
CA LYS A 53 -3.29 6.48 6.44
C LYS A 53 -4.54 5.78 5.89
N LEU A 54 -5.36 5.26 6.81
CA LEU A 54 -6.69 4.73 6.48
C LEU A 54 -7.73 5.85 6.47
N CYS A 55 -8.48 5.95 5.38
CA CYS A 55 -9.49 6.99 5.14
C CYS A 55 -10.92 6.47 5.36
N GLY A 56 -11.86 7.38 5.65
CA GLY A 56 -13.27 7.05 5.87
C GLY A 56 -13.66 6.93 7.35
N LYS A 57 -14.87 6.42 7.61
CA LYS A 57 -15.40 6.22 8.97
C LYS A 57 -14.73 5.06 9.67
N VAL A 58 -14.76 5.03 11.00
CA VAL A 58 -14.12 3.97 11.81
C VAL A 58 -14.52 2.56 11.33
N LYS A 59 -15.81 2.32 11.08
CA LYS A 59 -16.31 1.02 10.56
C LYS A 59 -15.72 0.67 9.19
N GLU A 60 -15.61 1.64 8.28
CA GLU A 60 -15.04 1.43 6.95
C GLU A 60 -13.55 1.13 7.03
N LYS A 61 -12.82 1.76 7.97
CA LYS A 61 -11.40 1.46 8.19
C LYS A 61 -11.18 0.03 8.70
N TYR A 62 -12.05 -0.48 9.57
CA TYR A 62 -11.99 -1.90 9.96
C TYR A 62 -12.23 -2.84 8.76
N ILE A 63 -13.17 -2.49 7.88
CA ILE A 63 -13.44 -3.27 6.66
C ILE A 63 -12.21 -3.25 5.73
N GLN A 64 -11.59 -2.08 5.53
CA GLN A 64 -10.38 -1.96 4.70
C GLN A 64 -9.25 -2.83 5.24
N VAL A 65 -8.99 -2.80 6.54
CA VAL A 65 -7.92 -3.60 7.16
C VAL A 65 -8.24 -5.10 7.12
N GLY A 66 -9.48 -5.50 7.41
CA GLY A 66 -9.87 -6.91 7.44
C GLY A 66 -9.93 -7.57 6.06
N ASN A 67 -10.22 -6.82 5.01
CA ASN A 67 -10.23 -7.33 3.63
C ASN A 67 -8.86 -7.24 2.95
N ALA A 68 -7.94 -6.42 3.47
CA ALA A 68 -6.64 -6.26 2.87
C ALA A 68 -5.81 -7.54 2.93
N VAL A 69 -4.94 -7.74 1.94
CA VAL A 69 -3.88 -8.76 1.99
C VAL A 69 -2.78 -8.27 2.94
N ALA A 70 -2.19 -9.20 3.71
CA ALA A 70 -1.07 -8.87 4.59
C ALA A 70 0.08 -8.28 3.78
N VAL A 71 0.59 -7.12 4.20
CA VAL A 71 1.63 -6.39 3.46
C VAL A 71 2.90 -7.24 3.23
N PRO A 72 3.40 -8.01 4.21
CA PRO A 72 4.58 -8.86 3.99
C PRO A 72 4.37 -9.93 2.91
N VAL A 73 3.14 -10.42 2.75
CA VAL A 73 2.78 -11.37 1.69
C VAL A 73 2.80 -10.67 0.33
N GLY A 74 2.27 -9.44 0.26
CA GLY A 74 2.33 -8.61 -0.94
C GLY A 74 3.78 -8.34 -1.39
N ILE A 75 4.68 -8.02 -0.45
CA ILE A 75 6.11 -7.79 -0.73
C ILE A 75 6.77 -9.06 -1.28
N ALA A 76 6.53 -10.22 -0.66
CA ALA A 76 7.05 -11.50 -1.12
C ALA A 76 6.62 -11.82 -2.56
N LEU A 77 5.33 -11.63 -2.87
CA LEU A 77 4.78 -11.84 -4.20
C LEU A 77 5.33 -10.82 -5.21
N GLY A 78 5.45 -9.55 -4.83
CA GLY A 78 6.03 -8.50 -5.66
C GLY A 78 7.50 -8.78 -6.01
N TYR A 79 8.29 -9.26 -5.05
CA TYR A 79 9.67 -9.67 -5.29
C TYR A 79 9.75 -10.86 -6.25
N ALA A 80 8.95 -11.91 -6.02
CA ALA A 80 8.89 -13.07 -6.90
C ALA A 80 8.50 -12.68 -8.33
N TYR A 81 7.49 -11.80 -8.47
CA TYR A 81 7.06 -11.27 -9.76
C TYR A 81 8.15 -10.44 -10.44
N GLY A 82 8.84 -9.55 -9.70
CA GLY A 82 9.94 -8.74 -10.23
C GLY A 82 11.10 -9.61 -10.75
N MET A 83 11.46 -10.66 -10.01
CA MET A 83 12.47 -11.63 -10.45
C MET A 83 12.04 -12.36 -11.72
N ALA A 84 10.77 -12.78 -11.80
CA ALA A 84 10.22 -13.47 -12.97
C ALA A 84 10.16 -12.54 -14.20
N SER A 85 9.77 -11.28 -14.01
CA SER A 85 9.73 -10.26 -15.06
C SER A 85 11.11 -10.02 -15.68
N GLN A 86 12.16 -10.04 -14.85
CA GLN A 86 13.56 -9.94 -15.28
C GLN A 86 14.13 -11.25 -15.84
N ARG A 87 13.34 -12.33 -15.90
CA ARG A 87 13.77 -13.68 -16.32
C ARG A 87 14.94 -14.23 -15.49
N ARG A 88 15.00 -13.87 -14.20
CA ARG A 88 16.03 -14.29 -13.24
C ARG A 88 15.56 -15.39 -12.29
N THR A 89 14.54 -16.15 -12.69
CA THR A 89 13.92 -17.20 -11.89
C THR A 89 14.29 -18.58 -12.41
N ASP A 90 14.48 -19.52 -11.49
CA ASP A 90 14.55 -20.96 -11.77
C ASP A 90 13.14 -21.53 -12.05
N ASP A 91 13.03 -22.69 -12.70
CA ASP A 91 11.75 -23.43 -12.90
C ASP A 91 11.19 -24.09 -11.61
N LYS A 92 11.67 -23.68 -10.43
CA LYS A 92 11.25 -24.24 -9.15
C LYS A 92 9.94 -23.60 -8.68
N PRO A 93 9.02 -24.35 -8.05
CA PRO A 93 7.74 -23.82 -7.58
C PRO A 93 7.87 -22.90 -6.36
N VAL A 94 9.02 -22.88 -5.68
CA VAL A 94 9.24 -22.11 -4.44
C VAL A 94 10.51 -21.29 -4.57
N ILE A 95 10.41 -20.02 -4.17
CA ILE A 95 11.52 -19.08 -4.12
C ILE A 95 11.85 -18.80 -2.65
N LYS A 96 13.13 -18.84 -2.31
CA LYS A 96 13.62 -18.37 -1.01
C LYS A 96 13.91 -16.87 -1.12
N LEU A 97 13.26 -16.08 -0.28
CA LEU A 97 13.50 -14.63 -0.24
C LEU A 97 14.84 -14.36 0.46
N PRO A 98 15.60 -13.34 0.00
CA PRO A 98 16.84 -12.94 0.66
C PRO A 98 16.61 -12.12 1.94
N PHE A 99 15.36 -11.73 2.21
CA PHE A 99 14.96 -10.92 3.37
C PHE A 99 13.83 -11.60 4.15
N MET A 100 13.73 -11.23 5.43
CA MET A 100 12.68 -11.67 6.34
C MET A 100 11.93 -10.46 6.92
N TYR A 101 10.71 -10.67 7.40
CA TYR A 101 10.01 -9.67 8.21
C TYR A 101 10.73 -9.52 9.57
N PRO A 102 10.90 -8.30 10.12
CA PRO A 102 10.41 -7.00 9.64
C PRO A 102 11.38 -6.24 8.72
N GLN A 103 12.52 -6.81 8.37
CA GLN A 103 13.59 -6.12 7.63
C GLN A 103 13.10 -5.60 6.27
N CYS A 104 12.24 -6.35 5.59
CA CYS A 104 11.60 -5.90 4.34
C CYS A 104 10.67 -4.69 4.47
N MET A 105 10.26 -4.33 5.70
CA MET A 105 9.47 -3.11 5.94
C MET A 105 10.33 -1.89 6.26
N MET A 106 11.56 -2.09 6.75
CA MET A 106 12.50 -0.98 6.97
C MET A 106 12.92 -0.34 5.64
N ASP A 107 13.04 -1.14 4.59
CA ASP A 107 13.38 -0.66 3.24
C ASP A 107 12.24 0.12 2.56
N MET A 108 11.02 0.09 3.11
CA MET A 108 9.90 0.93 2.65
C MET A 108 9.86 2.30 3.35
N VAL A 109 10.72 2.54 4.35
CA VAL A 109 10.94 3.88 4.87
C VAL A 109 11.63 4.64 3.76
N ILE A 110 10.85 5.51 3.11
CA ILE A 110 11.32 6.44 2.08
C ILE A 110 12.62 7.06 2.58
N PRO A 111 13.77 6.85 1.91
CA PRO A 111 14.92 7.70 2.15
C PRO A 111 14.45 9.13 1.88
N GLU A 112 14.68 10.05 2.81
CA GLU A 112 14.37 11.49 2.66
C GLU A 112 14.95 12.10 1.36
N GLU A 113 15.78 11.36 0.63
CA GLU A 113 16.42 11.70 -0.64
C GLU A 113 15.46 11.73 -1.87
N MET A 114 14.18 11.37 -1.74
CA MET A 114 13.24 11.38 -2.88
C MET A 114 12.48 12.71 -3.09
N GLU A 115 12.54 13.68 -2.17
CA GLU A 115 11.91 15.01 -2.39
C GLU A 115 12.75 15.94 -3.28
N GLU A 116 14.08 15.78 -3.33
CA GLU A 116 14.93 16.64 -4.16
C GLU A 116 14.91 16.24 -5.65
N GLN A 117 14.68 14.96 -5.96
CA GLN A 117 14.69 14.48 -7.35
C GLN A 117 13.40 14.80 -8.11
N GLU A 118 12.23 14.84 -7.46
CA GLU A 118 11.00 15.32 -8.11
C GLU A 118 11.05 16.83 -8.38
N MET A 119 11.77 17.62 -7.57
CA MET A 119 11.91 19.06 -7.81
C MET A 119 12.81 19.37 -9.01
N MET A 120 13.88 18.59 -9.23
CA MET A 120 14.80 18.82 -10.36
C MET A 120 14.24 18.37 -11.71
N VAL A 121 13.43 17.30 -11.75
CA VAL A 121 12.78 16.86 -13.00
C VAL A 121 11.75 17.90 -13.50
N ASN A 122 11.08 18.60 -12.59
CA ASN A 122 10.13 19.67 -12.95
C ASN A 122 10.81 20.96 -13.41
N ALA A 123 12.01 21.27 -12.90
CA ALA A 123 12.75 22.46 -13.30
C ALA A 123 13.26 22.36 -14.76
N ASP A 124 13.67 21.16 -15.19
CA ASP A 124 14.10 20.92 -16.57
C ASP A 124 12.93 21.02 -17.56
N GLU A 125 11.72 20.55 -17.21
CA GLU A 125 10.51 20.71 -18.04
C GLU A 125 10.05 22.18 -18.14
N GLU A 126 10.13 22.96 -17.07
CA GLU A 126 9.82 24.40 -17.12
C GLU A 126 10.85 25.19 -17.96
N LEU A 127 12.14 24.82 -17.88
CA LEU A 127 13.18 25.45 -18.71
C LEU A 127 12.99 25.11 -20.20
N GLU A 128 12.60 23.86 -20.52
CA GLU A 128 12.29 23.44 -21.89
C GLU A 128 11.01 24.11 -22.41
N MET A 129 9.99 24.33 -21.56
CA MET A 129 8.82 25.14 -21.88
C MET A 129 9.16 26.63 -22.11
N MET A 130 10.09 27.21 -21.34
CA MET A 130 10.48 28.62 -21.50
C MET A 130 11.37 28.85 -22.73
N LEU A 131 12.26 27.91 -23.06
CA LEU A 131 13.13 27.99 -24.26
C LEU A 131 12.35 27.79 -25.58
N THR A 132 11.19 27.14 -25.55
CA THR A 132 10.33 26.95 -26.73
C THR A 132 9.38 28.13 -27.00
N TRP A 133 9.29 29.11 -26.09
CA TRP A 133 8.48 30.33 -26.24
C TRP A 133 9.32 31.61 -26.35
N GLY A 134 10.44 31.53 -27.09
CA GLY A 134 11.37 32.63 -27.29
C GLY A 134 11.85 32.80 -28.73
N GLY A 135 10.94 32.82 -29.73
CA GLY A 135 11.30 33.38 -31.04
C GLY A 135 10.56 32.82 -32.26
N GLY A 136 10.00 33.73 -33.07
CA GLY A 136 9.88 33.51 -34.52
C GLY A 136 8.47 33.30 -35.08
N LYS A 137 7.98 34.32 -35.80
CA LYS A 137 6.79 34.29 -36.65
C LYS A 137 6.85 33.14 -37.68
N GLY A 138 5.77 32.36 -37.81
CA GLY A 138 5.62 31.39 -38.91
C GLY A 138 4.23 30.75 -38.99
N ARG A 139 3.41 31.19 -39.95
CA ARG A 139 2.09 30.60 -40.27
C ARG A 139 2.22 29.11 -40.63
N ARG A 140 1.43 28.23 -40.00
CA ARG A 140 0.85 27.04 -40.66
C ARG A 140 -0.35 26.47 -39.89
N SER A 141 -1.47 26.45 -40.60
CA SER A 141 -2.70 25.72 -40.27
C SER A 141 -2.47 24.20 -40.38
N ARG A 142 -2.91 23.42 -39.38
CA ARG A 142 -3.78 22.23 -39.59
C ARG A 142 -4.13 21.48 -38.29
N ARG A 143 -5.45 21.32 -38.13
CA ARG A 143 -6.21 20.21 -37.51
C ARG A 143 -6.02 19.91 -36.02
N ARG A 144 -6.95 20.46 -35.23
CA ARG A 144 -7.48 19.86 -33.99
C ARG A 144 -7.93 18.41 -34.23
N ARG A 145 -7.33 17.44 -33.53
CA ARG A 145 -8.01 16.20 -33.16
C ARG A 145 -8.30 16.26 -31.67
N ARG A 146 -9.60 16.35 -31.33
CA ARG A 146 -10.12 16.01 -30.01
C ARG A 146 -9.92 14.51 -29.81
N ILE A 147 -9.21 14.10 -28.77
CA ILE A 147 -9.36 12.75 -28.18
C ILE A 147 -9.65 12.95 -26.70
N GLY A 148 -10.76 12.34 -26.28
CA GLY A 148 -11.51 12.70 -25.10
C GLY A 148 -10.83 12.35 -23.78
N ARG A 149 -11.19 13.15 -22.77
CA ARG A 149 -11.16 12.76 -21.36
C ARG A 149 -11.85 11.41 -21.21
N ARG A 150 -11.12 10.37 -20.84
CA ARG A 150 -11.67 9.24 -20.10
C ARG A 150 -11.03 9.22 -18.73
N ARG A 151 -11.84 9.58 -17.74
CA ARG A 151 -11.70 9.11 -16.37
C ARG A 151 -11.62 7.59 -16.42
N LEU A 152 -10.56 7.02 -15.90
CA LEU A 152 -10.55 5.63 -15.46
C LEU A 152 -10.32 5.67 -13.96
N CYS A 153 -11.44 5.63 -13.23
CA CYS A 153 -11.49 4.91 -11.98
C CYS A 153 -11.16 3.45 -12.31
N SER A 154 -10.05 2.96 -11.79
CA SER A 154 -9.80 1.54 -11.53
C SER A 154 -9.63 1.47 -10.02
N VAL A 155 -10.69 1.15 -9.28
CA VAL A 155 -11.08 -0.24 -8.95
C VAL A 155 -9.82 -1.00 -8.54
N TRP A 156 -9.41 -0.77 -7.31
CA TRP A 156 -8.54 -1.67 -6.58
C TRP A 156 -9.43 -2.71 -5.91
N PHE A 157 -9.12 -3.97 -6.19
CA PHE A 157 -9.64 -5.16 -5.52
C PHE A 157 -9.29 -5.13 -4.03
#